data_AF-D8QAG0-F1
#
_entry.id   AF-D8QAG0-F1
#
_cell.length_a   1.000
_cell.length_b   1.000
_cell.length_c   1.000
_cell.angle_alpha   90.00
_cell.angle_beta   90.00
_cell.angle_gamma   90.00
#
_symmetry.space_group_name_H-M   'P 1'
#
loop_
_entity.id
_entity.type
_entity.pdbx_description
1 polymer ?
#
loop_
_entity_poly.entity_id
_entity_poly.type
_entity_poly.pdbx_seq_one_letter_code
_entity_poly.pdbx_strand_id
1 'polypeptide(L)'
;MNTTFSSPEPAVAAPLTATAPPTVNHERFYMDTRSVKFKLDDGTLYNVFRYFFEQSPTFVEEYLSQDDVEVIYLKDVSRVDFDRFLSYMYPKSLGKCDVNTSEEWTSVLRLASKWGFTDLRAHSLEKLESTAAPIDRILIAREFDLPKWLLPAFVDLCTAPEPPTLEAAEHLGLPAVVNIGRIREKVIRAGGARNMGPFVLEQAVVDAKLAKGPAGPQIIQMPQFVFKQAVLARLLAAHVAAHCHLSPCAGDGQPDAARPFAQA
;
A
#
# COMPACT_ATOMS: atom_id res chain seq x y z
N MET A 1 40.39 74.67 41.37
CA MET A 1 39.53 74.13 40.30
C MET A 1 39.54 72.63 40.44
N ASN A 2 38.40 72.02 40.75
CA ASN A 2 38.02 70.64 40.38
C ASN A 2 36.65 70.34 41.01
N THR A 3 35.61 70.70 40.28
CA THR A 3 34.23 70.23 40.48
C THR A 3 34.12 68.83 39.89
N THR A 4 33.94 67.81 40.73
CA THR A 4 33.57 66.46 40.29
C THR A 4 32.05 66.38 40.28
N PHE A 5 31.49 66.22 39.09
CA PHE A 5 30.05 66.08 38.84
C PHE A 5 29.66 64.61 39.10
N SER A 6 28.84 64.37 40.13
CA SER A 6 28.28 63.04 40.42
C SER A 6 27.10 62.79 39.48
N SER A 7 27.26 61.88 38.51
CA SER A 7 26.18 61.45 37.62
C SER A 7 25.33 60.39 38.33
N PRO A 8 23.98 60.45 38.27
CA PRO A 8 23.14 59.42 38.85
C PRO A 8 23.17 58.16 37.96
N GLU A 9 23.32 57.01 38.60
CA GLU A 9 23.26 55.67 38.02
C GLU A 9 21.84 55.38 37.51
N PRO A 10 21.64 54.88 36.27
CA PRO A 10 20.30 54.58 35.79
C PRO A 10 19.79 53.31 36.46
N ALA A 11 18.58 53.39 37.02
CA ALA A 11 17.87 52.26 37.59
C ALA A 11 17.78 51.10 36.58
N VAL A 12 18.38 49.97 36.94
CA VAL A 12 18.29 48.71 36.20
C VAL A 12 16.83 48.27 36.24
N ALA A 13 16.12 48.48 35.12
CA ALA A 13 14.78 47.95 34.93
C ALA A 13 14.82 46.43 34.96
N ALA A 14 14.01 45.82 35.82
CA ALA A 14 13.84 44.38 35.91
C ALA A 14 13.42 43.81 34.53
N PRO A 15 13.90 42.62 34.13
CA PRO A 15 13.48 42.01 32.87
C PRO A 15 11.99 41.72 32.96
N LEU A 16 11.23 42.29 32.03
CA LEU A 16 9.82 41.94 31.80
C LEU A 16 9.73 40.42 31.65
N THR A 17 9.03 39.76 32.57
CA THR A 17 8.70 38.34 32.50
C THR A 17 7.80 38.11 31.29
N ALA A 18 8.41 37.84 30.14
CA ALA A 18 7.72 37.32 28.98
C ALA A 18 7.28 35.89 29.32
N THR A 19 5.98 35.70 29.54
CA THR A 19 5.39 34.37 29.76
C THR A 19 5.64 33.53 28.51
N ALA A 20 6.45 32.48 28.64
CA ALA A 20 6.73 31.57 27.53
C ALA A 20 5.41 30.96 27.00
N PRO A 21 5.28 30.75 25.68
CA PRO A 21 4.07 30.16 25.11
C PRO A 21 3.82 28.75 25.69
N PRO A 22 2.55 28.33 25.81
CA PRO A 22 2.20 27.01 26.33
C PRO A 22 2.76 25.89 25.45
N THR A 23 3.32 24.87 26.09
CA THR A 23 3.83 23.68 25.41
C THR A 23 2.67 22.81 24.93
N VAL A 24 2.67 22.46 23.64
CA VAL A 24 1.68 21.58 23.01
C VAL A 24 2.41 20.42 22.36
N ASN A 25 1.96 19.20 22.63
CA ASN A 25 2.50 18.00 22.00
C ASN A 25 2.13 17.97 20.51
N HIS A 26 3.09 17.67 19.65
CA HIS A 26 2.83 17.57 18.21
C HIS A 26 2.02 16.30 17.91
N GLU A 27 0.91 16.41 17.19
CA GLU A 27 -0.03 15.31 16.92
C GLU A 27 0.64 14.05 16.31
N ARG A 28 1.55 14.24 15.35
CA ARG A 28 2.29 13.14 14.69
C ARG A 28 3.64 12.77 15.30
N PHE A 29 4.41 13.76 15.78
CA PHE A 29 5.81 13.59 16.16
C PHE A 29 6.04 13.60 17.68
N TYR A 30 4.96 13.56 18.47
CA TYR A 30 5.00 13.21 19.88
C TYR A 30 4.64 11.73 20.03
N MET A 31 5.65 10.87 19.87
CA MET A 31 5.45 9.42 19.79
C MET A 31 5.44 8.76 21.16
N ASP A 32 4.64 7.71 21.30
CA ASP A 32 4.70 6.80 22.44
C ASP A 32 6.01 5.99 22.39
N THR A 33 6.77 5.99 23.48
CA THR A 33 8.06 5.30 23.61
C THR A 33 7.94 3.90 24.19
N ARG A 34 6.72 3.40 24.43
CA ARG A 34 6.50 2.04 24.94
C ARG A 34 7.13 1.00 24.02
N SER A 35 7.80 0.05 24.65
CA SER A 35 8.39 -1.12 23.98
C SER A 35 7.55 -2.37 24.25
N VAL A 36 7.69 -3.36 23.40
CA VAL A 36 7.02 -4.66 23.49
C VAL A 36 8.04 -5.76 23.25
N LYS A 37 7.98 -6.82 24.07
CA LYS A 37 8.85 -7.99 23.95
C LYS A 37 8.15 -9.12 23.22
N PHE A 38 8.79 -9.68 22.20
CA PHE A 38 8.31 -10.86 21.47
C PHE A 38 9.24 -12.03 21.67
N LYS A 39 8.70 -13.23 21.88
CA LYS A 39 9.46 -14.48 21.94
C LYS A 39 8.97 -15.44 20.84
N LEU A 40 9.91 -15.98 20.08
CA LEU A 40 9.63 -16.96 19.01
C LEU A 40 9.72 -18.40 19.50
N ASP A 41 9.34 -19.35 18.63
CA ASP A 41 9.39 -20.79 18.89
C ASP A 41 10.81 -21.30 19.21
N ASP A 42 11.83 -20.72 18.56
CA ASP A 42 13.24 -21.06 18.79
C ASP A 42 13.83 -20.44 20.09
N GLY A 43 13.01 -19.70 20.83
CA GLY A 43 13.38 -19.04 22.08
C GLY A 43 14.02 -17.66 21.91
N THR A 44 14.21 -17.18 20.68
CA THR A 44 14.74 -15.83 20.42
C THR A 44 13.80 -14.77 20.98
N LEU A 45 14.37 -13.79 21.68
CA LEU A 45 13.65 -12.67 22.30
C LEU A 45 13.97 -11.37 21.57
N TYR A 46 12.93 -10.63 21.21
CA TYR A 46 12.99 -9.32 20.58
C TYR A 46 12.41 -8.27 21.52
N ASN A 47 12.92 -7.04 21.45
CA ASN A 47 12.36 -5.89 22.13
C ASN A 47 12.32 -4.70 21.17
N VAL A 48 11.12 -4.26 20.80
CA VAL A 48 10.89 -3.27 19.73
C VAL A 48 9.83 -2.25 20.15
N PHE A 49 9.69 -1.14 19.42
CA PHE A 49 8.67 -0.13 19.73
C PHE A 49 7.27 -0.66 19.42
N ARG A 50 6.38 -0.51 20.40
CA ARG A 50 4.99 -0.98 20.32
C ARG A 50 4.20 -0.28 19.22
N TYR A 51 4.48 1.00 18.99
CA TYR A 51 3.79 1.86 18.01
C TYR A 51 3.64 1.25 16.60
N PHE A 52 4.68 0.59 16.09
CA PHE A 52 4.61 0.00 14.74
C PHE A 52 3.62 -1.16 14.66
N PHE A 53 3.48 -1.93 15.74
CA PHE A 53 2.57 -3.06 15.80
C PHE A 53 1.12 -2.62 16.06
N GLU A 54 0.93 -1.44 16.66
CA GLU A 54 -0.39 -0.81 16.83
C GLU A 54 -1.02 -0.36 15.50
N GLN A 55 -0.22 -0.29 14.42
CA GLN A 55 -0.74 0.03 13.08
C GLN A 55 -1.62 -1.08 12.49
N SER A 56 -1.59 -2.28 13.08
CA SER A 56 -2.51 -3.36 12.70
C SER A 56 -3.56 -3.60 13.78
N PRO A 57 -4.85 -3.30 13.53
CA PRO A 57 -5.94 -3.63 14.45
C PRO A 57 -6.02 -5.13 14.74
N THR A 58 -5.76 -5.97 13.73
CA THR A 58 -5.74 -7.44 13.87
C THR A 58 -4.67 -7.89 14.86
N PHE A 59 -3.46 -7.33 14.74
CA PHE A 59 -2.38 -7.64 15.67
C PHE A 59 -2.66 -7.12 17.07
N VAL A 60 -3.27 -5.93 17.18
CA VAL A 60 -3.65 -5.34 18.47
C VAL A 60 -4.63 -6.23 19.21
N GLU A 61 -5.71 -6.63 18.53
CA GLU A 61 -6.76 -7.47 19.11
C GLU A 61 -6.18 -8.79 19.62
N GLU A 62 -5.33 -9.43 18.82
CA GLU A 62 -4.77 -10.76 19.11
C GLU A 62 -3.69 -10.74 20.20
N TYR A 63 -2.79 -9.74 20.19
CA TYR A 63 -1.58 -9.77 21.01
C TYR A 63 -1.43 -8.62 22.00
N LEU A 64 -2.04 -7.46 21.75
CA LEU A 64 -1.78 -6.23 22.49
C LEU A 64 -2.95 -5.73 23.36
N SER A 65 -4.08 -6.44 23.35
CA SER A 65 -5.28 -6.13 24.15
C SER A 65 -5.06 -6.23 25.67
N GLN A 66 -4.06 -6.98 26.12
CA GLN A 66 -3.74 -7.17 27.54
C GLN A 66 -2.44 -6.45 27.87
N ASP A 67 -2.54 -5.33 28.59
CA ASP A 67 -1.38 -4.51 28.94
C ASP A 67 -0.46 -5.17 29.98
N ASP A 68 -0.93 -6.18 30.73
CA ASP A 68 -0.17 -6.87 31.79
C ASP A 68 0.79 -7.95 31.27
N VAL A 69 0.80 -8.22 29.94
CA VAL A 69 1.66 -9.25 29.36
C VAL A 69 3.07 -8.70 29.11
N GLU A 70 4.03 -9.16 29.91
CA GLU A 70 5.44 -8.72 29.77
C GLU A 70 6.08 -9.19 28.45
N VAL A 71 5.74 -10.40 27.99
CA VAL A 71 6.31 -11.03 26.79
C VAL A 71 5.23 -11.71 25.98
N ILE A 72 5.12 -11.34 24.71
CA ILE A 72 4.18 -11.90 23.74
C ILE A 72 4.84 -13.05 22.99
N TYR A 73 4.19 -14.20 22.94
CA TYR A 73 4.70 -15.37 22.24
C TYR A 73 4.13 -15.45 20.82
N LEU A 74 5.00 -15.39 19.81
CA LEU A 74 4.62 -15.47 18.40
C LEU A 74 4.82 -16.91 17.90
N LYS A 75 3.73 -17.66 17.83
CA LYS A 75 3.74 -19.07 17.36
C LYS A 75 3.81 -19.16 15.84
N ASP A 76 4.48 -20.19 15.35
CA ASP A 76 4.64 -20.49 13.93
C ASP A 76 5.24 -19.30 13.17
N VAL A 77 6.30 -18.73 13.74
CA VAL A 77 7.05 -17.61 13.15
C VAL A 77 8.53 -17.96 13.18
N SER A 78 9.12 -18.11 12.01
CA SER A 78 10.56 -18.34 11.90
C SER A 78 11.32 -17.06 12.23
N ARG A 79 12.51 -17.21 12.83
CA ARG A 79 13.43 -16.10 13.11
C ARG A 79 13.76 -15.31 11.83
N VAL A 80 14.00 -16.03 10.73
CA VAL A 80 14.35 -15.43 9.43
C VAL A 80 13.22 -14.54 8.92
N ASP A 81 11.97 -15.01 8.98
CA ASP A 81 10.83 -14.21 8.51
C ASP A 81 10.64 -12.97 9.38
N PHE A 82 10.77 -13.11 10.71
CA PHE A 82 10.58 -11.99 11.63
C PHE A 82 11.71 -10.96 11.51
N ASP A 83 12.96 -11.38 11.36
CA ASP A 83 14.11 -10.49 11.11
C ASP A 83 13.88 -9.68 9.82
N ARG A 84 13.42 -10.31 8.75
CA ARG A 84 13.12 -9.64 7.45
C ARG A 84 11.97 -8.64 7.59
N PHE A 85 10.90 -9.02 8.30
CA PHE A 85 9.77 -8.14 8.58
C PHE A 85 10.17 -6.92 9.42
N LEU A 86 10.95 -7.13 10.48
CA LEU A 86 11.48 -6.05 11.31
C LEU A 86 12.48 -5.18 10.54
N SER A 87 13.30 -5.74 9.67
CA SER A 87 14.28 -4.97 8.87
C SER A 87 13.61 -3.93 7.96
N TYR A 88 12.35 -4.16 7.57
CA TYR A 88 11.58 -3.14 6.86
C TYR A 88 11.11 -2.00 7.78
N MET A 89 10.69 -2.31 9.01
CA MET A 89 10.25 -1.32 10.00
C MET A 89 11.42 -0.57 10.64
N TYR A 90 12.57 -1.24 10.77
CA TYR A 90 13.78 -0.80 11.44
C TYR A 90 14.98 -0.93 10.49
N PRO A 91 15.06 -0.08 9.46
CA PRO A 91 16.16 -0.16 8.49
C PRO A 91 17.48 0.20 9.16
N LYS A 92 18.56 -0.50 8.80
CA LYS A 92 19.92 -0.22 9.28
C LYS A 92 20.42 1.16 8.88
N SER A 93 19.88 1.72 7.81
CA SER A 93 20.21 3.05 7.30
C SER A 93 18.93 3.73 6.83
N LEU A 94 18.65 4.92 7.37
CA LEU A 94 17.47 5.68 6.99
C LEU A 94 17.44 5.92 5.47
N GLY A 95 16.29 5.68 4.85
CA GLY A 95 16.11 5.80 3.40
C GLY A 95 16.61 4.61 2.58
N LYS A 96 17.09 3.53 3.21
CA LYS A 96 17.42 2.26 2.52
C LYS A 96 16.46 1.15 2.94
N CYS A 97 16.20 0.22 2.02
CA CYS A 97 15.43 -0.99 2.28
C CYS A 97 16.38 -2.17 2.39
N ASP A 98 16.37 -2.85 3.53
CA ASP A 98 17.22 -4.03 3.77
C ASP A 98 16.65 -5.30 3.09
N VAL A 99 15.37 -5.27 2.69
CA VAL A 99 14.65 -6.34 1.98
C VAL A 99 14.77 -6.12 0.46
N ASN A 100 15.40 -7.06 -0.25
CA ASN A 100 15.80 -6.89 -1.65
C ASN A 100 15.43 -8.07 -2.55
N THR A 101 15.35 -9.30 -2.02
CA THR A 101 15.08 -10.50 -2.83
C THR A 101 13.61 -10.91 -2.82
N SER A 102 13.17 -11.70 -3.80
CA SER A 102 11.81 -12.25 -3.84
C SER A 102 11.50 -13.09 -2.60
N GLU A 103 12.46 -13.88 -2.13
CA GLU A 103 12.33 -14.67 -0.92
C GLU A 103 12.13 -13.78 0.31
N GLU A 104 12.93 -12.72 0.45
CA GLU A 104 12.82 -11.78 1.56
C GLU A 104 11.47 -11.04 1.55
N TRP A 105 11.03 -10.56 0.39
CA TRP A 105 9.71 -9.93 0.25
C TRP A 105 8.57 -10.90 0.51
N THR A 106 8.75 -12.18 0.20
CA THR A 106 7.77 -13.23 0.52
C THR A 106 7.65 -13.43 2.03
N SER A 107 8.78 -13.44 2.77
CA SER A 107 8.77 -13.45 4.24
C SER A 107 7.98 -12.27 4.83
N VAL A 108 8.23 -11.05 4.33
CA VAL A 108 7.48 -9.85 4.75
C VAL A 108 6.00 -9.99 4.43
N LEU A 109 5.67 -10.46 3.22
CA LEU A 109 4.29 -10.68 2.80
C LEU A 109 3.57 -11.69 3.71
N ARG A 110 4.20 -12.80 4.09
CA ARG A 110 3.63 -13.81 5.00
C ARG A 110 3.18 -13.19 6.32
N LEU A 111 4.08 -12.48 6.99
CA LEU A 111 3.79 -11.89 8.30
C LEU A 111 2.84 -10.69 8.20
N ALA A 112 2.98 -9.85 7.16
CA ALA A 112 2.04 -8.77 6.92
C ALA A 112 0.61 -9.29 6.69
N SER A 113 0.47 -10.43 6.02
CA SER A 113 -0.83 -11.06 5.76
C SER A 113 -1.39 -11.73 7.01
N LYS A 114 -0.54 -12.48 7.75
CA LYS A 114 -0.91 -13.13 9.01
C LYS A 114 -1.44 -12.13 10.03
N TRP A 115 -0.79 -10.98 10.14
CA TRP A 115 -1.08 -9.99 11.15
C TRP A 115 -1.87 -8.79 10.65
N GLY A 116 -2.39 -8.78 9.42
CA GLY A 116 -3.28 -7.71 8.95
C GLY A 116 -2.62 -6.36 8.67
N PHE A 117 -1.32 -6.30 8.39
CA PHE A 117 -0.65 -5.07 7.95
C PHE A 117 -0.95 -4.80 6.46
N THR A 118 -2.08 -4.14 6.18
CA THR A 118 -2.59 -3.96 4.81
C THR A 118 -1.63 -3.23 3.89
N ASP A 119 -1.02 -2.14 4.35
CA ASP A 119 -0.11 -1.32 3.54
C ASP A 119 1.18 -2.09 3.22
N LEU A 120 1.69 -2.81 4.21
CA LEU A 120 2.90 -3.61 4.05
C LEU A 120 2.66 -4.82 3.15
N ARG A 121 1.48 -5.46 3.25
CA ARG A 121 1.03 -6.51 2.33
C ARG A 121 0.93 -5.97 0.90
N ALA A 122 0.28 -4.82 0.70
CA ALA A 122 0.14 -4.22 -0.62
C ALA A 122 1.50 -3.89 -1.24
N HIS A 123 2.41 -3.28 -0.47
CA HIS A 123 3.74 -2.95 -0.95
C HIS A 123 4.59 -4.19 -1.27
N SER A 124 4.50 -5.23 -0.44
CA SER A 124 5.21 -6.49 -0.71
C SER A 124 4.71 -7.15 -1.99
N LEU A 125 3.39 -7.12 -2.26
CA LEU A 125 2.82 -7.62 -3.50
C LEU A 125 3.31 -6.85 -4.73
N GLU A 126 3.34 -5.52 -4.67
CA GLU A 126 3.86 -4.68 -5.76
C GLU A 126 5.33 -5.01 -6.09
N LYS A 127 6.15 -5.19 -5.05
CA LYS A 127 7.56 -5.58 -5.20
C LYS A 127 7.70 -6.97 -5.81
N LEU A 128 6.94 -7.94 -5.32
CA LEU A 128 7.00 -9.32 -5.81
C LEU A 128 6.47 -9.44 -7.26
N GLU A 129 5.43 -8.70 -7.63
CA GLU A 129 4.88 -8.73 -8.99
C GLU A 129 5.93 -8.28 -10.02
N SER A 130 6.76 -7.30 -9.66
CA SER A 130 7.77 -6.72 -10.54
C SER A 130 9.12 -7.43 -10.53
N THR A 131 9.47 -8.14 -9.44
CA THR A 131 10.83 -8.71 -9.26
C THR A 131 10.89 -10.23 -9.23
N ALA A 132 9.79 -10.91 -8.88
CA ALA A 132 9.82 -12.35 -8.67
C ALA A 132 9.89 -13.14 -9.99
N ALA A 133 10.72 -14.20 -9.97
CA ALA A 133 10.81 -15.12 -11.09
C ALA A 133 9.44 -15.77 -11.38
N PRO A 134 9.17 -16.26 -12.61
CA PRO A 134 7.90 -16.88 -12.95
C PRO A 134 7.49 -18.02 -11.99
N ILE A 135 8.46 -18.84 -11.56
CA ILE A 135 8.21 -19.93 -10.61
C ILE A 135 7.80 -19.36 -9.25
N ASP A 136 8.57 -18.42 -8.69
CA ASP A 136 8.24 -17.77 -7.43
C ASP A 136 6.85 -17.13 -7.47
N ARG A 137 6.50 -16.44 -8.56
CA ARG A 137 5.15 -15.88 -8.74
C ARG A 137 4.06 -16.93 -8.68
N ILE A 138 4.27 -18.12 -9.25
CA ILE A 138 3.31 -19.23 -9.16
C ILE A 138 3.18 -19.72 -7.70
N LEU A 139 4.30 -19.87 -6.99
CA LEU A 139 4.29 -20.34 -5.60
C LEU A 139 3.61 -19.33 -4.67
N ILE A 140 3.99 -18.06 -4.76
CA ILE A 140 3.36 -16.95 -4.03
C ILE A 140 1.87 -16.87 -4.37
N ALA A 141 1.51 -16.98 -5.65
CA ALA A 141 0.11 -16.92 -6.05
C ALA A 141 -0.75 -18.06 -5.49
N ARG A 142 -0.18 -19.26 -5.35
CA ARG A 142 -0.85 -20.39 -4.69
C ARG A 142 -0.95 -20.18 -3.19
N GLU A 143 0.11 -19.70 -2.56
CA GLU A 143 0.18 -19.47 -1.12
C GLU A 143 -0.81 -18.39 -0.65
N PHE A 144 -0.95 -17.30 -1.41
CA PHE A 144 -1.77 -16.14 -1.04
C PHE A 144 -3.09 -16.00 -1.81
N ASP A 145 -3.49 -17.04 -2.54
CA ASP A 145 -4.69 -17.08 -3.40
C ASP A 145 -4.79 -15.87 -4.36
N LEU A 146 -3.76 -15.71 -5.21
CA LEU A 146 -3.67 -14.65 -6.21
C LEU A 146 -3.87 -15.23 -7.63
N PRO A 147 -5.08 -15.66 -8.01
CA PRO A 147 -5.31 -16.36 -9.28
C PRO A 147 -4.92 -15.55 -10.52
N LYS A 148 -4.93 -14.22 -10.42
CA LYS A 148 -4.54 -13.30 -11.50
C LYS A 148 -3.06 -13.41 -11.88
N TRP A 149 -2.21 -13.85 -10.95
CA TRP A 149 -0.77 -13.99 -11.18
C TRP A 149 -0.41 -15.31 -11.89
N LEU A 150 -1.26 -16.32 -11.78
CA LEU A 150 -0.96 -17.67 -12.30
C LEU A 150 -0.82 -17.68 -13.82
N LEU A 151 -1.81 -17.14 -14.56
CA LEU A 151 -1.81 -17.20 -16.02
C LEU A 151 -0.56 -16.49 -16.62
N PRO A 152 -0.27 -15.23 -16.28
CA PRO A 152 0.96 -14.57 -16.76
C PRO A 152 2.23 -15.33 -16.37
N ALA A 153 2.32 -15.84 -15.14
CA ALA A 153 3.51 -16.54 -14.68
C ALA A 153 3.74 -17.88 -15.41
N PHE A 154 2.67 -18.63 -15.71
CA PHE A 154 2.79 -19.84 -16.54
C PHE A 154 3.13 -19.55 -17.99
N VAL A 155 2.60 -18.45 -18.56
CA VAL A 155 2.98 -17.97 -19.90
C VAL A 155 4.47 -17.65 -19.95
N ASP A 156 4.97 -16.89 -18.96
CA ASP A 156 6.38 -16.55 -18.85
C ASP A 156 7.25 -17.80 -18.70
N LEU A 157 6.82 -18.77 -17.88
CA LEU A 157 7.53 -20.04 -17.70
C LEU A 157 7.53 -20.92 -18.95
N CYS A 158 6.45 -20.91 -19.75
CA CYS A 158 6.37 -21.63 -21.02
C CYS A 158 7.18 -20.98 -22.14
N THR A 159 7.64 -19.74 -21.96
CA THR A 159 8.39 -18.99 -22.98
C THR A 159 9.81 -18.65 -22.55
N ALA A 160 10.16 -18.94 -21.30
CA ALA A 160 11.51 -18.80 -20.76
C ALA A 160 12.54 -19.58 -21.62
N PRO A 161 13.76 -19.06 -21.80
CA PRO A 161 14.79 -19.74 -22.58
C PRO A 161 15.14 -21.10 -21.97
N GLU A 162 15.36 -21.12 -20.66
CA GLU A 162 15.73 -22.33 -19.92
C GLU A 162 14.49 -23.08 -19.40
N PRO A 163 14.55 -24.42 -19.32
CA PRO A 163 13.52 -25.20 -18.65
C PRO A 163 13.54 -24.96 -17.12
N PRO A 164 12.46 -25.30 -16.39
CA PRO A 164 12.45 -25.27 -14.93
C PRO A 164 13.57 -26.14 -14.36
N THR A 165 14.20 -25.67 -13.26
CA THR A 165 15.15 -26.46 -12.50
C THR A 165 14.46 -27.66 -11.85
N LEU A 166 15.24 -28.65 -11.39
CA LEU A 166 14.69 -29.82 -10.69
C LEU A 166 13.90 -29.40 -9.44
N GLU A 167 14.47 -28.51 -8.63
CA GLU A 167 13.81 -27.95 -7.45
C GLU A 167 12.48 -27.26 -7.82
N ALA A 168 12.48 -26.43 -8.87
CA ALA A 168 11.23 -25.80 -9.33
C ALA A 168 10.20 -26.83 -9.83
N ALA A 169 10.66 -27.88 -10.50
CA ALA A 169 9.80 -28.96 -11.00
C ALA A 169 9.13 -29.72 -9.84
N GLU A 170 9.83 -29.94 -8.73
CA GLU A 170 9.29 -30.54 -7.52
C GLU A 170 8.16 -29.69 -6.92
N HIS A 171 8.36 -28.37 -6.81
CA HIS A 171 7.35 -27.44 -6.30
C HIS A 171 6.12 -27.30 -7.23
N LEU A 172 6.32 -27.40 -8.54
CA LEU A 172 5.24 -27.31 -9.53
C LEU A 172 4.37 -28.58 -9.55
N GLY A 173 5.00 -29.74 -9.30
CA GLY A 173 4.39 -31.06 -9.40
C GLY A 173 4.41 -31.60 -10.83
N LEU A 174 4.49 -32.94 -10.94
CA LEU A 174 4.64 -33.66 -12.21
C LEU A 174 3.60 -33.25 -13.30
N PRO A 175 2.29 -33.13 -13.01
CA PRO A 175 1.32 -32.76 -14.04
C PRO A 175 1.59 -31.39 -14.66
N ALA A 176 2.00 -30.42 -13.83
CA ALA A 176 2.29 -29.08 -14.30
C ALA A 176 3.55 -29.07 -15.17
N VAL A 177 4.61 -29.76 -14.74
CA VAL A 177 5.87 -29.88 -15.49
C VAL A 177 5.67 -30.51 -16.87
N VAL A 178 4.91 -31.60 -16.95
CA VAL A 178 4.60 -32.27 -18.23
C VAL A 178 3.85 -31.34 -19.17
N ASN A 179 2.87 -30.60 -18.65
CA ASN A 179 2.08 -29.65 -19.46
C ASN A 179 2.92 -28.44 -19.91
N ILE A 180 3.76 -27.89 -19.03
CA ILE A 180 4.73 -26.84 -19.39
C ILE A 180 5.65 -27.35 -20.52
N GLY A 181 6.20 -28.55 -20.39
CA GLY A 181 7.05 -29.15 -21.42
C GLY A 181 6.35 -29.26 -22.78
N ARG A 182 5.09 -29.73 -22.80
CA ARG A 182 4.27 -29.82 -24.02
C ARG A 182 4.02 -28.45 -24.66
N ILE A 183 3.73 -27.42 -23.86
CA ILE A 183 3.50 -26.07 -24.37
C ILE A 183 4.80 -25.49 -24.92
N ARG A 184 5.91 -25.62 -24.18
CA ARG A 184 7.25 -25.21 -24.61
C ARG A 184 7.64 -25.83 -25.96
N GLU A 185 7.43 -27.13 -26.13
CA GLU A 185 7.71 -27.82 -27.41
C GLU A 185 6.90 -27.22 -28.57
N LYS A 186 5.62 -26.92 -28.34
CA LYS A 186 4.78 -26.25 -29.35
C LYS A 186 5.30 -24.83 -29.67
N VAL A 187 5.72 -24.08 -28.66
CA VAL A 187 6.30 -22.73 -28.82
C VAL A 187 7.58 -22.80 -29.67
N ILE A 188 8.47 -23.76 -29.38
CA ILE A 188 9.70 -23.99 -30.14
C ILE A 188 9.39 -24.37 -31.59
N ARG A 189 8.45 -25.28 -31.83
CA ARG A 189 8.02 -25.68 -33.18
C ARG A 189 7.42 -24.54 -33.99
N ALA A 190 6.74 -23.60 -33.34
CA ALA A 190 6.23 -22.39 -33.98
C ALA A 190 7.33 -21.37 -34.32
N GLY A 191 8.58 -21.58 -33.88
CA GLY A 191 9.66 -20.60 -34.02
C GLY A 191 9.60 -19.47 -32.99
N GLY A 192 8.96 -19.71 -31.84
CA GLY A 192 8.89 -18.77 -30.71
C GLY A 192 7.47 -18.29 -30.39
N ALA A 193 7.34 -17.68 -29.20
CA ALA A 193 6.04 -17.26 -28.65
C ALA A 193 5.32 -16.23 -29.54
N ARG A 194 6.08 -15.34 -30.18
CA ARG A 194 5.55 -14.32 -31.11
C ARG A 194 4.82 -14.94 -32.29
N ASN A 195 5.32 -16.06 -32.81
CA ASN A 195 4.74 -16.76 -33.96
C ASN A 195 3.53 -17.61 -33.56
N MET A 196 3.54 -18.21 -32.37
CA MET A 196 2.38 -18.91 -31.82
C MET A 196 1.20 -17.95 -31.56
N GLY A 197 1.51 -16.72 -31.15
CA GLY A 197 0.54 -15.69 -30.80
C GLY A 197 0.15 -15.76 -29.32
N PRO A 198 0.02 -14.60 -28.63
CA PRO A 198 -0.20 -14.56 -27.18
C PRO A 198 -1.52 -15.21 -26.76
N PHE A 199 -2.60 -15.02 -27.52
CA PHE A 199 -3.90 -15.61 -27.23
C PHE A 199 -3.87 -17.15 -27.29
N VAL A 200 -3.18 -17.72 -28.28
CA VAL A 200 -3.07 -19.18 -28.44
C VAL A 200 -2.25 -19.78 -27.30
N LEU A 201 -1.20 -19.07 -26.87
CA LEU A 201 -0.37 -19.48 -25.75
C LEU A 201 -1.12 -19.44 -24.42
N GLU A 202 -1.84 -18.35 -24.13
CA GLU A 202 -2.71 -18.26 -22.95
C GLU A 202 -3.76 -19.36 -22.95
N GLN A 203 -4.44 -19.58 -24.08
CA GLN A 203 -5.43 -20.65 -24.19
C GLN A 203 -4.80 -22.03 -23.95
N ALA A 204 -3.59 -22.29 -24.45
CA ALA A 204 -2.90 -23.55 -24.20
C ALA A 204 -2.58 -23.76 -22.70
N VAL A 205 -2.24 -22.70 -21.96
CA VAL A 205 -2.03 -22.75 -20.50
C VAL A 205 -3.34 -23.05 -19.77
N VAL A 206 -4.45 -22.45 -20.20
CA VAL A 206 -5.79 -22.68 -19.64
C VAL A 206 -6.29 -24.09 -19.92
N ASP A 207 -6.16 -24.57 -21.16
CA ASP A 207 -6.54 -25.92 -21.58
C ASP A 207 -5.75 -27.00 -20.83
N ALA A 208 -4.50 -26.70 -20.51
CA ALA A 208 -3.63 -27.53 -19.68
C ALA A 208 -3.99 -27.50 -18.17
N LYS A 209 -5.00 -26.73 -17.77
CA LYS A 209 -5.46 -26.55 -16.39
C LYS A 209 -4.37 -26.02 -15.45
N LEU A 210 -3.40 -25.26 -16.00
CA LEU A 210 -2.33 -24.64 -15.21
C LEU A 210 -2.83 -23.37 -14.51
N ALA A 211 -3.67 -22.59 -15.19
CA ALA A 211 -4.33 -21.42 -14.65
C ALA A 211 -5.80 -21.35 -15.11
N LYS A 212 -6.62 -20.61 -14.37
CA LYS A 212 -7.94 -20.21 -14.86
C LYS A 212 -7.75 -19.16 -15.95
N GLY A 213 -8.59 -19.19 -16.98
CA GLY A 213 -8.59 -18.15 -18.02
C GLY A 213 -8.80 -16.77 -17.41
N PRO A 214 -8.46 -15.69 -18.15
CA PRO A 214 -8.70 -14.34 -17.67
C PRO A 214 -10.17 -14.26 -17.27
N ALA A 215 -10.43 -13.88 -16.01
CA ALA A 215 -11.78 -13.58 -15.59
C ALA A 215 -12.30 -12.56 -16.60
N GLY A 216 -13.35 -12.92 -17.36
CA GLY A 216 -14.03 -11.98 -18.25
C GLY A 216 -14.33 -10.69 -17.48
N PRO A 217 -14.48 -9.54 -18.17
CA PRO A 217 -14.54 -8.24 -17.53
C PRO A 217 -15.45 -8.32 -16.31
N GLN A 218 -14.84 -8.16 -15.13
CA GLN A 218 -15.57 -8.02 -13.88
C GLN A 218 -16.42 -6.77 -14.11
N ILE A 219 -17.68 -6.97 -14.47
CA ILE A 219 -18.65 -5.89 -14.46
C ILE A 219 -18.60 -5.41 -13.02
N ILE A 220 -17.98 -4.25 -12.81
CA ILE A 220 -18.00 -3.55 -11.53
C ILE A 220 -19.48 -3.39 -11.24
N GLN A 221 -20.00 -4.26 -10.38
CA GLN A 221 -21.35 -4.14 -9.89
C GLN A 221 -21.28 -2.91 -8.99
N MET A 222 -21.54 -1.73 -9.57
CA MET A 222 -21.77 -0.52 -8.79
C MET A 222 -22.79 -0.87 -7.72
N PRO A 223 -22.53 -0.61 -6.44
CA PRO A 223 -23.54 -0.80 -5.42
C PRO A 223 -24.75 0.05 -5.83
N GLN A 224 -25.93 -0.57 -5.90
CA GLN A 224 -27.19 0.06 -6.33
C GLN A 224 -27.58 1.31 -5.52
N PHE A 225 -26.84 1.63 -4.46
CA PHE A 225 -27.02 2.80 -3.62
C PHE A 225 -26.67 4.14 -4.29
N VAL A 226 -25.72 4.19 -5.23
CA VAL A 226 -25.29 5.49 -5.82
C VAL A 226 -26.33 6.05 -6.80
N PHE A 227 -27.17 5.19 -7.39
CA PHE A 227 -28.15 5.60 -8.40
C PHE A 227 -29.34 6.36 -7.80
N LYS A 228 -29.76 6.04 -6.56
CA LYS A 228 -30.90 6.73 -5.93
C LYS A 228 -30.56 8.18 -5.55
N GLN A 229 -29.35 8.44 -5.07
CA GLN A 229 -28.93 9.79 -4.68
C GLN A 229 -28.75 10.73 -5.88
N ALA A 230 -28.21 10.22 -6.99
CA ALA A 230 -28.04 11.01 -8.22
C ALA A 230 -29.37 11.33 -8.91
N VAL A 231 -30.34 10.42 -8.88
CA VAL A 231 -31.68 10.64 -9.46
C VAL A 231 -32.51 11.60 -8.60
N LEU A 232 -32.41 11.52 -7.26
CA LEU A 232 -33.09 12.45 -6.36
C LEU A 232 -32.55 13.89 -6.52
N ALA A 233 -31.23 14.05 -6.66
CA ALA A 233 -30.59 15.34 -6.88
C ALA A 233 -31.01 15.99 -8.22
N ARG A 234 -31.20 15.19 -9.28
CA ARG A 234 -31.69 15.68 -10.59
C ARG A 234 -33.16 16.08 -10.57
N LEU A 235 -34.01 15.37 -9.82
CA LEU A 235 -35.42 15.71 -9.67
C LEU A 235 -35.63 16.99 -8.83
N LEU A 236 -34.83 17.18 -7.77
CA LEU A 236 -34.86 18.41 -6.98
C LEU A 236 -34.38 19.64 -7.78
N ALA A 237 -33.33 19.50 -8.60
CA ALA A 237 -32.84 20.59 -9.44
C ALA A 237 -33.86 21.01 -10.52
N ALA A 238 -34.62 20.07 -11.08
CA ALA A 238 -35.67 20.36 -12.06
C ALA A 238 -36.88 21.07 -11.42
N HIS A 239 -37.21 20.76 -10.16
CA HIS A 239 -38.34 21.38 -9.46
C HIS A 239 -38.04 22.84 -9.04
N VAL A 240 -36.79 23.14 -8.66
CA VAL A 240 -36.36 24.52 -8.31
C VAL A 240 -36.32 25.42 -9.55
N ALA A 241 -35.90 24.91 -10.71
CA ALA A 241 -35.86 25.69 -11.96
C ALA A 241 -37.26 26.05 -12.49
N ALA A 242 -38.29 25.22 -12.24
CA ALA A 242 -39.65 25.46 -12.70
C ALA A 242 -40.40 26.54 -11.91
N HIS A 243 -39.94 26.92 -10.71
CA HIS A 243 -40.60 27.92 -9.87
C HIS A 243 -40.02 29.34 -9.99
N CYS A 244 -38.91 29.55 -10.71
CA CYS A 244 -38.27 30.87 -10.83
C CYS A 244 -38.67 31.70 -12.06
N HIS A 245 -39.48 31.18 -12.99
CA HIS A 245 -39.98 31.94 -14.13
C HIS A 245 -41.47 32.22 -13.99
N LEU A 246 -41.84 33.24 -13.21
CA LEU A 246 -43.09 33.99 -13.33
C LEU A 246 -43.07 35.20 -12.37
N SER A 247 -42.54 36.35 -12.84
CA SER A 247 -43.08 37.67 -12.49
C SER A 247 -42.45 38.78 -13.37
N PRO A 248 -43.25 39.54 -14.15
CA PRO A 248 -42.80 40.76 -14.84
C PRO A 248 -43.40 42.02 -14.22
N CYS A 249 -42.64 43.14 -14.18
CA CYS A 249 -43.09 44.55 -14.13
C CYS A 249 -41.83 45.45 -14.14
N ALA A 250 -41.55 46.20 -15.22
CA ALA A 250 -42.05 47.54 -15.55
C ALA A 250 -41.20 48.68 -14.92
N GLY A 251 -40.71 49.60 -15.75
CA GLY A 251 -40.20 50.91 -15.30
C GLY A 251 -39.09 51.53 -16.15
N ASP A 252 -39.48 52.49 -16.99
CA ASP A 252 -38.66 53.34 -17.87
C ASP A 252 -37.55 54.16 -17.18
N GLY A 253 -36.52 54.52 -17.94
CA GLY A 253 -35.52 55.54 -17.56
C GLY A 253 -34.32 55.61 -18.51
N GLN A 254 -34.44 56.42 -19.57
CA GLN A 254 -33.41 56.76 -20.58
C GLN A 254 -32.29 57.66 -19.97
N PRO A 255 -31.11 57.93 -20.61
CA PRO A 255 -29.82 57.74 -19.98
C PRO A 255 -29.15 59.11 -19.69
N ASP A 256 -28.01 59.13 -19.00
CA ASP A 256 -27.09 60.24 -19.25
C ASP A 256 -25.62 59.86 -19.06
N ALA A 257 -24.83 60.57 -19.85
CA ALA A 257 -23.49 60.25 -20.30
C ALA A 257 -22.39 60.41 -19.22
N ALA A 258 -21.36 59.57 -19.32
CA ALA A 258 -19.98 60.02 -19.17
C ALA A 258 -19.01 59.01 -19.81
N ARG A 259 -18.07 59.57 -20.57
CA ARG A 259 -17.09 58.93 -21.44
C ARG A 259 -15.87 58.34 -20.69
N PRO A 260 -15.04 57.53 -21.40
CA PRO A 260 -13.93 56.74 -20.85
C PRO A 260 -12.57 57.46 -20.96
N PHE A 261 -11.48 56.72 -20.68
CA PHE A 261 -10.02 56.99 -20.74
C PHE A 261 -9.38 57.27 -19.36
N ALA A 262 -8.21 56.74 -18.98
CA ALA A 262 -7.11 56.04 -19.67
C ALA A 262 -6.39 55.14 -18.63
N GLN A 263 -5.92 53.93 -18.97
CA GLN A 263 -4.50 53.64 -19.24
C GLN A 263 -3.47 54.46 -18.43
N ALA A 264 -2.84 53.79 -17.46
CA ALA A 264 -1.39 53.62 -17.33
C ALA A 264 -1.13 52.36 -16.48
#